data_AF-A0A534SXJ8-F1
#
_entry.id   AF-A0A534SXJ8-F1
#
_cell.length_a   1.000
_cell.length_b   1.000
_cell.length_c   1.000
_cell.angle_alpha   90.00
_cell.angle_beta   90.00
_cell.angle_gamma   90.00
#
_symmetry.space_group_name_H-M   'P 1'
#
loop_
_entity.id
_entity.type
_entity.pdbx_description
1 polymer ?
#
loop_
_entity_poly.entity_id
_entity_poly.type
_entity_poly.pdbx_seq_one_letter_code
_entity_poly.pdbx_strand_id
1 'polypeptide(L)'
;MEERWPWEAEASLEAGDPLAHQRHEESIKEELPRVVKLLPVQGTVMGSSSPHQTGDIVCYDILKRAPVFDLTSHYSDIQPKAPARGAHRHISAPTLFCLSGRGWEINDGKTYSFGTYDMLVVPPFTIHQHGGDEEAGCQIFVPQSRLFSLMGLTKREQIKFGDNPKFHDGTEPLRNEQGKLIGYRIKKGVLGIKEDIDVMLGADQKTEGVFRSRKEATLWEGPVENTYDSYLKLFHD
;
A
#
# COMPACT_ATOMS: atom_id res chain seq x y z
N MET A 1 32.88 40.44 -1.34
CA MET A 1 32.48 39.08 -0.91
C MET A 1 33.22 38.16 -1.85
N GLU A 2 34.22 37.43 -1.36
CA GLU A 2 35.04 36.55 -2.21
C GLU A 2 34.21 35.36 -2.69
N GLU A 3 34.33 35.05 -3.99
CA GLU A 3 33.77 33.84 -4.59
C GLU A 3 34.50 32.61 -4.00
N ARG A 4 33.73 31.62 -3.54
CA ARG A 4 34.24 30.38 -2.96
C ARG A 4 33.69 29.16 -3.69
N TRP A 5 34.50 28.12 -3.83
CA TRP A 5 34.17 26.90 -4.56
C TRP A 5 33.87 25.72 -3.62
N PRO A 6 32.89 24.84 -3.94
CA PRO A 6 32.39 23.81 -3.03
C PRO A 6 33.38 22.66 -2.69
N TRP A 7 34.60 22.68 -3.22
CA TRP A 7 35.64 21.67 -2.97
C TRP A 7 36.85 22.22 -2.20
N GLU A 8 36.83 23.48 -1.76
CA GLU A 8 37.86 24.03 -0.88
C GLU A 8 37.71 23.44 0.53
N ALA A 9 38.69 22.67 0.97
CA ALA A 9 38.66 22.02 2.28
C ALA A 9 38.88 23.05 3.41
N GLU A 10 37.81 23.32 4.17
CA GLU A 10 37.89 24.13 5.40
C GLU A 10 38.34 23.27 6.59
N ALA A 11 39.51 23.59 7.17
CA ALA A 11 39.95 22.99 8.44
C ALA A 11 39.07 23.40 9.65
N SER A 12 38.17 24.38 9.47
CA SER A 12 37.20 24.85 10.48
C SER A 12 35.92 24.03 10.52
N LEU A 13 35.70 23.11 9.59
CA LEU A 13 34.56 22.19 9.60
C LEU A 13 34.96 20.91 10.35
N GLU A 14 35.21 21.00 11.66
CA GLU A 14 35.04 19.80 12.47
C GLU A 14 33.57 19.41 12.36
N ALA A 15 33.30 18.26 11.72
CA ALA A 15 31.96 17.72 11.66
C ALA A 15 31.48 17.51 13.10
N GLY A 16 30.59 18.38 13.58
CA GLY A 16 29.93 18.20 14.87
C GLY A 16 29.39 16.78 14.96
N ASP A 17 29.42 16.21 16.17
CA ASP A 17 29.10 14.81 16.43
C ASP A 17 27.95 14.31 15.54
N PRO A 18 28.25 13.50 14.49
CA PRO A 18 27.28 13.19 13.44
C PRO A 18 26.12 12.34 13.96
N LEU A 19 26.25 11.81 15.18
CA LEU A 19 25.26 10.97 15.84
C LEU A 19 24.55 11.70 16.97
N ALA A 20 24.78 13.00 17.19
CA ALA A 20 24.17 13.76 18.29
C ALA A 20 22.64 13.65 18.27
N HIS A 21 22.05 13.76 17.07
CA HIS A 21 20.61 13.56 16.87
C HIS A 21 20.19 12.11 17.12
N GLN A 22 20.95 11.12 16.65
CA GLN A 22 20.63 9.70 16.88
C GLN A 22 20.61 9.35 18.36
N ARG A 23 21.61 9.79 19.14
CA ARG A 23 21.67 9.52 20.59
C ARG A 23 20.56 10.22 21.37
N HIS A 24 20.16 11.41 20.94
CA HIS A 24 19.00 12.10 21.51
C HIS A 24 17.70 11.31 21.27
N GLU A 25 17.50 10.81 20.05
CA GLU A 25 16.34 9.96 19.71
C GLU A 25 16.36 8.62 20.47
N GLU A 26 17.54 8.00 20.65
CA GLU A 26 17.70 6.78 21.47
C GLU A 26 17.33 7.03 22.93
N SER A 27 17.73 8.17 23.52
CA SER A 27 17.35 8.56 24.87
C SER A 27 15.84 8.72 25.02
N ILE A 28 15.19 9.39 24.06
CA ILE A 28 13.73 9.55 24.05
C ILE A 28 13.05 8.18 23.91
N LYS A 29 13.55 7.31 23.03
CA LYS A 29 13.01 5.97 22.82
C LYS A 29 13.03 5.12 24.09
N GLU A 30 14.10 5.18 24.88
CA GLU A 30 14.20 4.43 26.14
C GLU A 30 13.22 4.92 27.22
N GLU A 31 12.82 6.19 27.16
CA GLU A 31 11.81 6.78 28.05
C GLU A 31 10.37 6.47 27.61
N LEU A 32 10.16 6.09 26.35
CA LEU A 32 8.83 5.81 25.82
C LEU A 32 8.29 4.43 26.28
N PRO A 33 6.97 4.31 26.53
CA PRO A 33 6.37 3.03 26.88
C PRO A 33 6.58 2.01 25.76
N ARG A 34 7.27 0.91 26.09
CA ARG A 34 7.65 -0.17 25.16
C ARG A 34 6.46 -0.95 24.59
N VAL A 35 5.27 -0.82 25.19
CA VAL A 35 4.05 -1.50 24.78
C VAL A 35 3.00 -0.47 24.40
N VAL A 36 2.82 -0.30 23.10
CA VAL A 36 1.67 0.43 22.57
C VAL A 36 0.48 -0.52 22.62
N LYS A 37 -0.53 -0.18 23.43
CA LYS A 37 -1.77 -0.95 23.46
C LYS A 37 -2.43 -0.83 22.08
N LEU A 38 -2.55 -1.96 21.38
CA LEU A 38 -3.23 -2.00 20.10
C LEU A 38 -4.63 -1.41 20.23
N LEU A 39 -4.95 -0.45 19.36
CA LEU A 39 -6.34 -0.02 19.19
C LEU A 39 -7.18 -1.25 18.84
N PRO A 40 -8.40 -1.36 19.40
CA PRO A 40 -9.28 -2.47 19.10
C PRO A 40 -9.53 -2.53 17.59
N VAL A 41 -9.56 -3.75 17.05
CA VAL A 41 -9.95 -4.02 15.66
C VAL A 41 -11.37 -3.49 15.45
N GLN A 42 -11.59 -2.77 14.35
CA GLN A 42 -12.87 -2.16 14.00
C GLN A 42 -13.38 -2.73 12.67
N GLY A 43 -14.70 -2.65 12.46
CA GLY A 43 -15.29 -2.96 11.16
C GLY A 43 -14.91 -1.89 10.14
N THR A 44 -14.21 -2.28 9.09
CA THR A 44 -13.85 -1.44 7.94
C THR A 44 -14.62 -1.88 6.70
N VAL A 45 -14.59 -1.07 5.64
CA VAL A 45 -15.13 -1.45 4.31
C VAL A 45 -14.47 -2.71 3.71
N MET A 46 -13.35 -3.16 4.32
CA MET A 46 -12.56 -4.32 3.91
C MET A 46 -12.69 -5.52 4.86
N GLY A 47 -13.45 -5.39 5.96
CA GLY A 47 -13.58 -6.41 7.01
C GLY A 47 -13.13 -5.91 8.38
N SER A 48 -12.91 -6.82 9.34
CA SER A 48 -12.42 -6.46 10.68
C SER A 48 -10.91 -6.23 10.63
N SER A 49 -10.47 -4.98 10.73
CA SER A 49 -9.05 -4.63 10.68
C SER A 49 -8.74 -3.56 11.71
N SER A 50 -7.48 -3.48 12.14
CA SER A 50 -7.06 -2.29 12.87
C SER A 50 -7.32 -1.05 11.99
N PRO A 51 -7.73 0.10 12.55
CA PRO A 51 -8.25 1.27 11.79
C PRO A 51 -7.28 1.91 10.78
N HIS A 52 -6.10 1.35 10.57
CA HIS A 52 -4.96 1.91 9.83
C HIS A 52 -5.01 1.68 8.30
N GLN A 53 -6.11 1.18 7.72
CA GLN A 53 -6.10 0.68 6.34
C GLN A 53 -6.36 1.72 5.23
N THR A 54 -7.00 2.87 5.48
CA THR A 54 -7.54 3.65 4.33
C THR A 54 -7.66 5.18 4.46
N GLY A 55 -7.06 5.83 5.45
CA GLY A 55 -7.06 7.31 5.47
C GLY A 55 -7.08 7.91 6.87
N ASP A 56 -7.61 7.17 7.85
CA ASP A 56 -7.48 7.50 9.26
C ASP A 56 -6.19 6.91 9.81
N ILE A 57 -5.07 7.33 9.23
CA ILE A 57 -3.80 7.31 9.95
C ILE A 57 -3.94 8.37 11.05
N VAL A 58 -4.81 8.13 12.05
CA VAL A 58 -4.44 8.42 13.43
C VAL A 58 -3.33 7.42 13.73
N CYS A 59 -2.17 7.70 13.12
CA CYS A 59 -0.90 7.25 13.64
C CYS A 59 -1.00 7.51 15.13
N TYR A 60 -0.55 6.57 15.94
CA TYR A 60 -0.15 6.94 17.27
C TYR A 60 0.66 8.24 17.12
N ASP A 61 0.12 9.29 17.72
CA ASP A 61 0.75 10.60 17.87
C ASP A 61 2.05 10.49 18.71
N ILE A 62 2.52 9.26 18.95
CA ILE A 62 3.71 8.84 19.69
C ILE A 62 4.95 8.75 18.80
N LEU A 63 4.87 8.85 17.46
CA LEU A 63 6.06 8.91 16.60
C LEU A 63 6.33 10.31 16.03
N LYS A 64 5.95 11.36 16.77
CA LYS A 64 6.18 12.78 16.42
C LYS A 64 7.65 13.25 16.46
N ARG A 65 8.65 12.36 16.45
CA ARG A 65 10.06 12.78 16.41
C ARG A 65 10.86 11.98 15.37
N ALA A 66 11.71 12.71 14.67
CA ALA A 66 12.37 12.39 13.41
C ALA A 66 13.70 11.63 13.64
N PRO A 67 14.32 11.00 12.62
CA PRO A 67 13.95 11.00 11.22
C PRO A 67 13.26 9.70 10.82
N VAL A 68 12.01 9.83 10.36
CA VAL A 68 11.25 8.83 9.60
C VAL A 68 11.45 7.40 10.10
N PHE A 69 10.69 6.99 11.12
CA PHE A 69 10.38 5.57 11.30
C PHE A 69 9.65 5.11 10.03
N ASP A 70 10.42 4.60 9.08
CA ASP A 70 9.98 4.19 7.75
C ASP A 70 9.04 2.98 7.81
N LEU A 71 8.80 2.40 8.97
CA LEU A 71 7.92 1.25 9.13
C LEU A 71 6.58 1.65 9.77
N THR A 72 5.50 1.40 9.05
CA THR A 72 4.15 1.26 9.61
C THR A 72 3.71 -0.19 9.49
N SER A 73 2.65 -0.57 10.20
CA SER A 73 2.10 -1.93 10.11
C SER A 73 0.64 -1.98 10.48
N HIS A 74 -0.06 -2.99 10.00
CA HIS A 74 -1.39 -3.33 10.49
C HIS A 74 -1.52 -4.83 10.75
N TYR A 75 -2.52 -5.15 11.56
CA TYR A 75 -2.95 -6.53 11.82
C TYR A 75 -4.33 -6.72 11.19
N SER A 76 -4.53 -7.89 10.59
CA SER A 76 -5.83 -8.31 10.07
C SER A 76 -6.21 -9.66 10.66
N ASP A 77 -7.38 -9.71 11.28
CA ASP A 77 -7.98 -10.93 11.81
C ASP A 77 -9.03 -11.43 10.83
N ILE A 78 -8.77 -12.57 10.22
CA ILE A 78 -9.62 -13.17 9.19
C ILE A 78 -10.33 -14.37 9.78
N GLN A 79 -11.66 -14.25 9.89
CA GLN A 79 -12.49 -15.30 10.47
C GLN A 79 -12.57 -16.53 9.55
N PRO A 80 -12.79 -17.73 10.11
CA PRO A 80 -13.13 -18.91 9.30
C PRO A 80 -14.31 -18.62 8.38
N LYS A 81 -14.26 -19.14 7.14
CA LYS A 81 -15.30 -18.95 6.12
C LYS A 81 -15.59 -17.49 5.76
N ALA A 82 -14.68 -16.57 6.09
CA ALA A 82 -14.79 -15.20 5.64
C ALA A 82 -14.81 -15.16 4.10
N PRO A 83 -15.77 -14.45 3.48
CA PRO A 83 -15.82 -14.37 2.04
C PRO A 83 -14.56 -13.66 1.51
N ALA A 84 -14.14 -14.03 0.30
CA ALA A 84 -13.07 -13.37 -0.43
C ALA A 84 -13.45 -11.89 -0.69
N ARG A 85 -12.93 -10.97 0.14
CA ARG A 85 -13.20 -9.53 0.08
C ARG A 85 -12.00 -8.75 -0.43
N GLY A 86 -12.27 -7.63 -1.09
CA GLY A 86 -11.27 -6.57 -1.12
C GLY A 86 -10.10 -6.71 -2.10
N ALA A 87 -10.20 -7.48 -3.20
CA ALA A 87 -9.11 -7.57 -4.18
C ALA A 87 -8.65 -6.18 -4.63
N HIS A 88 -7.35 -5.92 -4.53
CA HIS A 88 -6.78 -4.59 -4.78
C HIS A 88 -5.33 -4.68 -5.28
N ARG A 89 -4.80 -3.57 -5.79
CA ARG A 89 -3.37 -3.42 -6.08
C ARG A 89 -2.86 -2.09 -5.57
N HIS A 90 -1.58 -2.04 -5.27
CA HIS A 90 -0.86 -0.82 -4.90
C HIS A 90 0.63 -0.96 -5.21
N ILE A 91 1.34 0.16 -5.17
CA ILE A 91 2.78 0.21 -5.48
C ILE A 91 3.65 -0.48 -4.43
N SER A 92 3.23 -0.44 -3.16
CA SER A 92 3.98 -1.11 -2.11
C SER A 92 3.92 -2.63 -2.33
N ALA A 93 5.01 -3.33 -2.06
CA ALA A 93 5.07 -4.78 -2.01
C ALA A 93 4.73 -5.24 -0.59
N PRO A 94 3.46 -5.54 -0.25
CA PRO A 94 3.14 -5.92 1.10
C PRO A 94 3.75 -7.29 1.38
N THR A 95 4.39 -7.39 2.54
CA THR A 95 4.79 -8.67 3.11
C THR A 95 3.78 -9.03 4.18
N LEU A 96 3.27 -10.25 4.15
CA LEU A 96 2.30 -10.75 5.11
C LEU A 96 2.96 -11.85 5.92
N PHE A 97 2.98 -11.70 7.24
CA PHE A 97 3.46 -12.73 8.15
C PHE A 97 2.29 -13.33 8.92
N CYS A 98 2.07 -14.63 8.77
CA CYS A 98 0.97 -15.32 9.45
C CYS A 98 1.34 -15.59 10.91
N LEU A 99 0.70 -14.90 11.84
CA LEU A 99 0.94 -15.05 13.28
C LEU A 99 0.28 -16.29 13.86
N SER A 100 -0.89 -16.66 13.31
CA SER A 100 -1.63 -17.86 13.72
C SER A 100 -2.67 -18.26 12.69
N GLY A 101 -3.06 -19.54 12.71
CA GLY A 101 -4.09 -20.09 11.83
C GLY A 101 -3.57 -20.50 10.45
N ARG A 102 -4.48 -20.57 9.48
CA ARG A 102 -4.24 -20.94 8.08
C ARG A 102 -5.09 -20.08 7.14
N GLY A 103 -4.59 -19.84 5.95
CA GLY A 103 -5.27 -19.02 4.96
C GLY A 103 -4.73 -19.22 3.55
N TRP A 104 -5.15 -18.30 2.68
CA TRP A 104 -4.77 -18.27 1.29
C TRP A 104 -4.56 -16.83 0.83
N GLU A 105 -3.69 -16.66 -0.16
CA GLU A 105 -3.45 -15.42 -0.90
C GLU A 105 -3.63 -15.72 -2.39
N ILE A 106 -4.31 -14.84 -3.12
CA ILE A 106 -4.46 -14.92 -4.58
C ILE A 106 -3.68 -13.77 -5.18
N ASN A 107 -2.60 -14.06 -5.91
CA ASN A 107 -1.78 -13.06 -6.61
C ASN A 107 -1.95 -13.25 -8.12
N ASP A 108 -2.55 -12.27 -8.80
CA ASP A 108 -2.83 -12.31 -10.25
C ASP A 108 -3.52 -13.61 -10.70
N GLY A 109 -4.47 -14.09 -9.89
CA GLY A 109 -5.25 -15.30 -10.15
C GLY A 109 -4.58 -16.62 -9.74
N LYS A 110 -3.33 -16.60 -9.28
CA LYS A 110 -2.66 -17.77 -8.70
C LYS A 110 -2.83 -17.81 -7.19
N THR A 111 -3.33 -18.92 -6.68
CA THR A 111 -3.57 -19.14 -5.25
C THR A 111 -2.35 -19.73 -4.56
N TYR A 112 -2.05 -19.23 -3.37
CA TYR A 112 -1.00 -19.68 -2.46
C TYR A 112 -1.64 -19.96 -1.10
N SER A 113 -1.50 -21.18 -0.58
CA SER A 113 -1.89 -21.50 0.79
C SER A 113 -0.77 -21.12 1.76
N PHE A 114 -1.13 -20.68 2.96
CA PHE A 114 -0.17 -20.41 4.02
C PHE A 114 -0.69 -20.86 5.38
N GLY A 115 0.24 -21.16 6.28
CA GLY A 115 0.00 -21.51 7.67
C GLY A 115 0.73 -20.59 8.63
N THR A 116 0.65 -20.92 9.92
CA THR A 116 1.31 -20.18 10.99
C THR A 116 2.82 -20.11 10.75
N TYR A 117 3.38 -18.91 10.88
CA TYR A 117 4.78 -18.54 10.64
C TYR A 117 5.27 -18.56 9.20
N ASP A 118 4.37 -18.77 8.24
CA ASP A 118 4.70 -18.51 6.84
C ASP A 118 4.75 -17.00 6.55
N MET A 119 5.61 -16.64 5.59
CA MET A 119 5.74 -15.30 5.05
C MET A 119 5.33 -15.31 3.58
N LEU A 120 4.44 -14.39 3.20
CA LEU A 120 4.01 -14.17 1.83
C LEU A 120 4.49 -12.80 1.38
N VAL A 121 5.06 -12.75 0.19
CA VAL A 121 5.48 -11.50 -0.45
C VAL A 121 4.60 -11.31 -1.66
N VAL A 122 3.85 -10.20 -1.67
CA VAL A 122 3.08 -9.79 -2.84
C VAL A 122 3.94 -8.77 -3.61
N PRO A 123 4.29 -9.05 -4.87
CA PRO A 123 5.05 -8.10 -5.68
C PRO A 123 4.30 -6.77 -5.87
N PRO A 124 5.02 -5.66 -6.12
CA PRO A 124 4.41 -4.38 -6.48
C PRO A 124 3.40 -4.54 -7.62
N PHE A 125 2.27 -3.85 -7.52
CA PHE A 125 1.22 -3.79 -8.54
C PHE A 125 0.49 -5.11 -8.87
N THR A 126 0.77 -6.18 -8.14
CA THR A 126 -0.01 -7.41 -8.22
C THR A 126 -1.44 -7.17 -7.70
N ILE A 127 -2.44 -7.62 -8.47
CA ILE A 127 -3.81 -7.70 -7.96
C ILE A 127 -3.83 -8.85 -6.96
N HIS A 128 -4.05 -8.52 -5.70
CA HIS A 128 -3.92 -9.46 -4.61
C HIS A 128 -5.11 -9.44 -3.66
N GLN A 129 -5.27 -10.54 -2.93
CA GLN A 129 -6.37 -10.80 -2.01
C GLN A 129 -6.00 -11.94 -1.05
N HIS A 130 -6.12 -11.71 0.25
CA HIS A 130 -6.06 -12.77 1.26
C HIS A 130 -7.43 -13.17 1.79
N GLY A 131 -7.50 -14.41 2.28
CA GLY A 131 -8.58 -14.91 3.10
C GLY A 131 -8.12 -15.99 4.08
N GLY A 132 -9.00 -16.32 5.02
CA GLY A 132 -8.79 -17.39 5.99
C GLY A 132 -9.21 -18.74 5.43
N ASP A 133 -8.66 -19.80 6.02
CA ASP A 133 -9.11 -21.18 5.81
C ASP A 133 -10.54 -21.39 6.33
N GLU A 134 -11.24 -22.39 5.79
CA GLU A 134 -12.64 -22.70 6.12
C GLU A 134 -12.83 -23.11 7.60
N GLU A 135 -11.79 -23.67 8.22
CA GLU A 135 -11.86 -24.23 9.58
C GLU A 135 -11.36 -23.28 10.68
N ALA A 136 -10.21 -22.63 10.48
CA ALA A 136 -9.46 -22.02 11.57
C ALA A 136 -9.34 -20.48 11.49
N GLY A 137 -9.58 -19.87 10.33
CA GLY A 137 -9.24 -18.46 10.11
C GLY A 137 -7.73 -18.20 10.24
N CYS A 138 -7.31 -16.94 10.19
CA CYS A 138 -5.91 -16.57 10.43
C CYS A 138 -5.76 -15.14 10.93
N GLN A 139 -4.64 -14.89 11.61
CA GLN A 139 -4.18 -13.56 11.96
C GLN A 139 -2.90 -13.25 11.18
N ILE A 140 -2.90 -12.15 10.44
CA ILE A 140 -1.75 -11.70 9.64
C ILE A 140 -1.21 -10.36 10.15
N PHE A 141 0.10 -10.24 10.17
CA PHE A 141 0.84 -9.00 10.39
C PHE A 141 1.42 -8.50 9.06
N VAL A 142 1.14 -7.24 8.73
CA VAL A 142 1.53 -6.64 7.46
C VAL A 142 2.39 -5.39 7.71
N PRO A 143 3.72 -5.51 7.71
CA PRO A 143 4.61 -4.36 7.69
C PRO A 143 4.57 -3.63 6.35
N GLN A 144 4.67 -2.31 6.37
CA GLN A 144 4.65 -1.45 5.19
C GLN A 144 5.61 -0.28 5.37
N SER A 145 6.30 0.10 4.29
CA SER A 145 7.14 1.30 4.29
C SER A 145 6.28 2.57 4.24
N ARG A 146 6.64 3.58 5.03
CA ARG A 146 6.02 4.92 5.00
C ARG A 146 6.60 5.82 3.92
N LEU A 147 7.74 5.46 3.34
CA LEU A 147 8.37 6.18 2.25
C LEU A 147 7.41 6.42 1.08
N PHE A 148 6.55 5.45 0.77
CA PHE A 148 5.53 5.61 -0.28
C PHE A 148 4.58 6.78 -0.01
N SER A 149 4.16 6.98 1.24
CA SER A 149 3.32 8.13 1.62
C SER A 149 4.06 9.44 1.53
N LEU A 150 5.32 9.48 1.96
CA LEU A 150 6.15 10.69 1.89
C LEU A 150 6.45 11.10 0.45
N MET A 151 6.61 10.13 -0.46
CA MET A 151 6.83 10.37 -1.89
C MET A 151 5.53 10.63 -2.67
N GLY A 152 4.36 10.65 -2.02
CA GLY A 152 3.07 10.81 -2.71
C GLY A 152 2.67 9.60 -3.57
N LEU A 153 3.25 8.44 -3.32
CA LEU A 153 3.03 7.20 -4.05
C LEU A 153 1.98 6.28 -3.41
N THR A 154 1.24 6.75 -2.39
CA THR A 154 0.14 5.98 -1.77
C THR A 154 -1.08 5.92 -2.69
N LYS A 155 -0.93 5.19 -3.80
CA LYS A 155 -1.99 4.86 -4.72
C LYS A 155 -2.42 3.41 -4.48
N ARG A 156 -3.70 3.23 -4.17
CA ARG A 156 -4.38 1.93 -4.03
C ARG A 156 -5.56 1.89 -4.98
N GLU A 157 -5.63 0.85 -5.80
CA GLU A 157 -6.76 0.60 -6.69
C GLU A 157 -7.60 -0.53 -6.12
N GLN A 158 -8.85 -0.23 -5.81
CA GLN A 158 -9.81 -1.20 -5.31
C GLN A 158 -10.51 -1.88 -6.47
N ILE A 159 -10.20 -3.16 -6.71
CA ILE A 159 -10.74 -3.92 -7.86
C ILE A 159 -12.10 -4.54 -7.50
N LYS A 160 -12.21 -5.09 -6.27
CA LYS A 160 -13.45 -5.66 -5.73
C LYS A 160 -13.70 -5.11 -4.34
N PHE A 161 -14.86 -4.52 -4.09
CA PHE A 161 -15.24 -4.10 -2.74
C PHE A 161 -15.62 -5.31 -1.87
N GLY A 162 -15.32 -5.23 -0.58
CA GLY A 162 -15.70 -6.27 0.39
C GLY A 162 -17.21 -6.27 0.69
N ASP A 163 -17.81 -5.10 0.76
CA ASP A 163 -19.25 -4.85 0.87
C ASP A 163 -19.66 -3.75 -0.11
N ASN A 164 -20.96 -3.61 -0.44
CA ASN A 164 -21.42 -2.50 -1.28
C ASN A 164 -21.18 -1.16 -0.54
N PRO A 165 -20.33 -0.26 -1.06
CA PRO A 165 -20.08 1.01 -0.40
C PRO A 165 -21.38 1.81 -0.26
N LYS A 166 -21.64 2.31 0.95
CA LYS A 166 -22.65 3.34 1.18
C LYS A 166 -22.00 4.69 0.97
N PHE A 167 -22.27 5.31 -0.17
CA PHE A 167 -21.86 6.67 -0.43
C PHE A 167 -22.85 7.67 0.19
N HIS A 168 -22.37 8.89 0.45
CA HIS A 168 -23.18 9.97 1.00
C HIS A 168 -24.29 10.41 0.03
N ASP A 169 -25.28 11.13 0.55
CA ASP A 169 -26.36 11.70 -0.25
C ASP A 169 -25.81 12.50 -1.45
N GLY A 170 -26.38 12.28 -2.63
CA GLY A 170 -25.94 12.92 -3.88
C GLY A 170 -24.97 12.10 -4.74
N THR A 171 -24.84 10.78 -4.51
CA THR A 171 -24.20 9.87 -5.47
C THR A 171 -25.20 9.03 -6.25
N GLU A 172 -25.00 8.91 -7.57
CA GLU A 172 -25.85 8.13 -8.46
C GLU A 172 -25.08 6.92 -9.03
N PRO A 173 -25.65 5.71 -9.06
CA PRO A 173 -25.00 4.55 -9.67
C PRO A 173 -24.91 4.70 -11.21
N LEU A 174 -23.74 4.45 -11.76
CA LEU A 174 -23.51 4.35 -13.20
C LEU A 174 -23.65 2.89 -13.64
N ARG A 175 -24.45 2.64 -14.67
CA ARG A 175 -24.68 1.30 -15.23
C ARG A 175 -24.33 1.29 -16.72
N ASN A 176 -23.78 0.18 -17.20
CA ASN A 176 -23.60 -0.03 -18.63
C ASN A 176 -24.93 -0.38 -19.32
N GLU A 177 -24.91 -0.56 -20.64
CA GLU A 177 -26.07 -0.93 -21.47
C GLU A 177 -26.75 -2.23 -21.02
N GLN A 178 -26.00 -3.13 -20.40
CA GLN A 178 -26.50 -4.41 -19.86
C GLN A 178 -27.03 -4.28 -18.41
N GLY A 179 -27.10 -3.07 -17.86
CA GLY A 179 -27.55 -2.80 -16.49
C GLY A 179 -26.56 -3.15 -15.38
N LYS A 180 -25.35 -3.60 -15.73
CA LYS A 180 -24.27 -3.90 -14.77
C LYS A 180 -23.74 -2.58 -14.17
N LEU A 181 -23.57 -2.53 -12.86
CA LEU A 181 -22.95 -1.40 -12.16
C LEU A 181 -21.49 -1.27 -12.58
N ILE A 182 -21.10 -0.08 -13.07
CA ILE A 182 -19.75 0.21 -13.55
C ILE A 182 -19.08 1.38 -12.84
N GLY A 183 -19.80 2.08 -11.95
CA GLY A 183 -19.27 3.25 -11.28
C GLY A 183 -20.34 3.99 -10.49
N TYR A 184 -19.95 5.17 -9.99
CA TYR A 184 -20.82 6.11 -9.31
C TYR A 184 -20.51 7.52 -9.79
N ARG A 185 -21.54 8.32 -10.01
CA ARG A 185 -21.43 9.75 -10.25
C ARG A 185 -21.58 10.48 -8.92
N ILE A 186 -20.56 11.24 -8.54
CA ILE A 186 -20.59 12.16 -7.41
C ILE A 186 -21.06 13.51 -7.95
N LYS A 187 -22.18 14.04 -7.43
CA LYS A 187 -22.72 15.33 -7.89
C LYS A 187 -21.90 16.51 -7.38
N LYS A 188 -21.88 17.60 -8.15
CA LYS A 188 -21.34 18.89 -7.72
C LYS A 188 -21.86 19.27 -6.33
N GLY A 189 -20.98 19.80 -5.49
CA GLY A 189 -21.28 20.17 -4.09
C GLY A 189 -21.06 19.04 -3.08
N VAL A 190 -21.09 17.77 -3.49
CA VAL A 190 -20.72 16.64 -2.62
C VAL A 190 -19.19 16.64 -2.44
N LEU A 191 -18.69 16.54 -1.20
CA LEU A 191 -17.25 16.66 -0.88
C LEU A 191 -16.59 17.97 -1.37
N GLY A 192 -17.38 19.02 -1.67
CA GLY A 192 -16.88 20.30 -2.15
C GLY A 192 -16.41 20.31 -3.62
N ILE A 193 -16.71 19.26 -4.40
CA ILE A 193 -16.34 19.22 -5.82
C ILE A 193 -17.17 20.22 -6.63
N LYS A 194 -16.55 20.87 -7.61
CA LYS A 194 -17.18 21.96 -8.39
C LYS A 194 -18.06 21.46 -9.54
N GLU A 195 -17.84 20.23 -9.97
CA GLU A 195 -18.48 19.61 -11.12
C GLU A 195 -18.82 18.15 -10.79
N ASP A 196 -19.77 17.56 -11.51
CA ASP A 196 -20.08 16.14 -11.37
C ASP A 196 -18.83 15.31 -11.76
N ILE A 197 -18.48 14.30 -10.97
CA ILE A 197 -17.34 13.42 -11.23
C ILE A 197 -17.81 11.97 -11.29
N ASP A 198 -17.43 11.26 -12.35
CA ASP A 198 -17.65 9.83 -12.49
C ASP A 198 -16.48 9.06 -11.91
N VAL A 199 -16.76 8.24 -10.90
CA VAL A 199 -15.82 7.32 -10.28
C VAL A 199 -16.15 5.91 -10.75
N MET A 200 -15.29 5.37 -11.61
CA MET A 200 -15.48 4.04 -12.19
C MET A 200 -15.09 2.95 -11.18
N LEU A 201 -15.83 1.84 -11.19
CA LEU A 201 -15.47 0.63 -10.46
C LEU A 201 -14.35 -0.12 -11.19
N GLY A 202 -13.40 -0.65 -10.43
CA GLY A 202 -12.30 -1.46 -10.94
C GLY A 202 -11.02 -0.65 -11.18
N ALA A 203 -10.12 -1.23 -11.99
CA ALA A 203 -8.85 -0.62 -12.33
C ALA A 203 -9.03 0.66 -13.15
N ASP A 204 -8.23 1.69 -12.84
CA ASP A 204 -8.12 2.87 -13.69
C ASP A 204 -7.62 2.46 -15.08
N GLN A 205 -8.37 2.78 -16.14
CA GLN A 205 -8.10 2.25 -17.48
C GLN A 205 -6.75 2.69 -18.05
N LYS A 206 -6.30 3.92 -17.76
CA LYS A 206 -4.99 4.40 -18.21
C LYS A 206 -3.88 3.63 -17.51
N THR A 207 -4.01 3.45 -16.20
CA THR A 207 -3.05 2.71 -15.39
C THR A 207 -3.06 1.22 -15.77
N GLU A 208 -4.23 0.65 -16.03
CA GLU A 208 -4.38 -0.72 -16.52
C GLU A 208 -3.66 -0.93 -17.84
N GLY A 209 -3.77 0.03 -18.76
CA GLY A 209 -3.01 0.03 -20.02
C GLY A 209 -1.51 -0.14 -19.78
N VAL A 210 -0.93 0.66 -18.87
CA VAL A 210 0.50 0.58 -18.53
C VAL A 210 0.88 -0.81 -17.99
N PHE A 211 0.09 -1.38 -17.08
CA PHE A 211 0.40 -2.70 -16.52
C PHE A 211 0.22 -3.84 -17.53
N ARG A 212 -0.81 -3.76 -18.37
CA ARG A 212 -1.03 -4.73 -19.45
C ARG A 212 0.06 -4.64 -20.49
N SER A 213 0.54 -3.45 -20.84
CA SER A 213 1.67 -3.28 -21.76
C SER A 213 2.91 -4.05 -21.32
N ARG A 214 3.17 -4.17 -20.01
CA ARG A 214 4.26 -5.02 -19.51
C ARG A 214 3.99 -6.51 -19.70
N LYS A 215 2.77 -6.98 -19.40
CA LYS A 215 2.39 -8.40 -19.51
C LYS A 215 2.25 -8.88 -20.96
N GLU A 216 1.91 -7.97 -21.85
CA GLU A 216 1.65 -8.22 -23.27
C GLU A 216 2.83 -7.80 -24.15
N ALA A 217 3.90 -7.27 -23.57
CA ALA A 217 5.12 -6.96 -24.29
C ALA A 217 5.67 -8.25 -24.90
N THR A 218 6.03 -8.18 -26.18
CA THR A 218 6.80 -9.23 -26.85
C THR A 218 8.27 -9.07 -26.51
N LEU A 219 8.98 -10.19 -26.40
CA LEU A 219 10.44 -10.22 -26.30
C LEU A 219 11.07 -9.34 -27.39
N TRP A 220 12.11 -8.60 -27.02
CA TRP A 220 12.86 -7.79 -27.98
C TRP A 220 13.72 -8.68 -28.90
N GLU A 221 13.45 -8.66 -30.21
CA GLU A 221 14.16 -9.48 -31.21
C GLU A 221 15.25 -8.71 -32.00
N GLY A 222 15.60 -7.48 -31.59
CA GLY A 222 16.53 -6.61 -32.31
C GLY A 222 17.95 -6.55 -31.73
N PRO A 223 18.90 -5.85 -32.40
CA PRO A 223 20.22 -5.62 -31.86
C PRO A 223 20.18 -4.79 -30.57
N VAL A 224 21.18 -5.02 -29.72
CA VAL A 224 21.41 -4.30 -28.46
C VAL A 224 22.76 -3.59 -28.56
N GLU A 225 22.77 -2.29 -28.35
CA GLU A 225 23.96 -1.46 -28.57
C GLU A 225 24.94 -1.52 -27.40
N ASN A 226 24.44 -1.57 -26.16
CA ASN A 226 25.25 -1.60 -24.95
C ASN A 226 24.46 -2.14 -23.74
N THR A 227 25.11 -2.24 -22.58
CA THR A 227 24.51 -2.78 -21.35
C THR A 227 23.33 -1.94 -20.85
N TYR A 228 23.36 -0.62 -21.01
CA TYR A 228 22.25 0.24 -20.61
C TYR A 228 21.04 0.08 -21.55
N ASP A 229 21.30 0.00 -22.85
CA ASP A 229 20.29 -0.31 -23.87
C ASP A 229 19.67 -1.70 -23.64
N SER A 230 20.49 -2.69 -23.27
CA SER A 230 20.03 -4.02 -22.83
C SER A 230 19.09 -3.91 -21.63
N TYR A 231 19.49 -3.17 -20.59
CA TYR A 231 18.71 -3.01 -19.37
C TYR A 231 17.34 -2.35 -19.63
N LEU A 232 17.29 -1.33 -20.48
CA LEU A 232 16.04 -0.68 -20.88
C LEU A 232 15.13 -1.62 -21.69
N LYS A 233 15.70 -2.45 -22.57
CA LYS A 233 14.96 -3.40 -23.40
C LYS A 233 14.53 -4.66 -22.64
N LEU A 234 15.30 -5.09 -21.63
CA LEU A 234 15.02 -6.24 -20.75
C LEU A 234 13.93 -5.97 -19.71
N PHE A 235 13.54 -4.71 -19.46
CA PHE A 235 12.35 -4.42 -18.63
C PHE A 235 11.03 -4.92 -19.25
N HIS A 236 11.09 -5.39 -20.49
CA HIS A 236 10.01 -6.09 -21.19
C HIS A 236 9.98 -7.61 -20.96
N ASP A 237 11.04 -8.20 -20.37
CA ASP A 237 11.12 -9.62 -19.98
C ASP A 237 10.58 -9.86 -18.54
#